data_AF-A0A9W3CNR2-F1
#
_entry.id   AF-A0A9W3CNR2-F1
#
_cell.length_a   1.000
_cell.length_b   1.000
_cell.length_c   1.000
_cell.angle_alpha   90.00
_cell.angle_beta   90.00
_cell.angle_gamma   90.00
#
_symmetry.space_group_name_H-M   'P 1'
#
loop_
_entity.id
_entity.type
_entity.pdbx_description
1 polymer ?
#
loop_
_entity_poly.entity_id
_entity_poly.type
_entity_poly.pdbx_seq_one_letter_code
_entity_poly.pdbx_strand_id
1 'polypeptide(L)'
;MPVELLVQQPGREHLPVLHPTPRRGHSTWFTKSSNGISRSINQMMYSMLQIGYTKWSEIPQEDQELWFRQFAQEFNWHPDHTETVRIRFKAKAMDSYTKQVNAWKKVWQKNKRPRNINGRVFEQLVAHWQKDETAETSSRNSKNRKSDRGGKGMYVHNLGACSMSTKEDELVSFFYYLSLCLFI
;
A
#
# COMPACT_ATOMS: atom_id res chain seq x y z
N MET A 1 4.87 23.32 -5.85
CA MET A 1 3.40 23.48 -5.84
C MET A 1 2.82 22.64 -4.70
N PRO A 2 2.06 23.25 -3.76
CA PRO A 2 1.29 22.53 -2.74
C PRO A 2 0.26 21.57 -3.36
N VAL A 3 -0.06 20.49 -2.66
CA VAL A 3 -1.00 19.48 -3.17
C VAL A 3 -2.42 20.03 -3.26
N GLU A 4 -2.78 20.93 -2.35
CA GLU A 4 -4.08 21.60 -2.27
C GLU A 4 -4.35 22.42 -3.53
N LEU A 5 -3.32 23.06 -4.09
CA LEU A 5 -3.43 23.80 -5.36
C LEU A 5 -3.40 22.85 -6.56
N LEU A 6 -2.64 21.76 -6.47
CA LEU A 6 -2.54 20.77 -7.54
C LEU A 6 -3.90 20.13 -7.85
N VAL A 7 -4.62 19.69 -6.82
CA VAL A 7 -5.90 18.97 -7.00
C VAL A 7 -7.03 19.86 -7.51
N GLN A 8 -6.87 21.18 -7.41
CA GLN A 8 -7.83 22.15 -7.92
C GLN A 8 -7.58 22.57 -9.37
N GLN A 9 -6.51 22.08 -10.00
CA GLN A 9 -6.24 22.44 -11.39
C GLN A 9 -7.35 21.90 -12.31
N PRO A 10 -7.77 22.70 -13.31
CA PRO A 10 -8.75 22.25 -14.29
C PRO A 10 -8.19 21.10 -15.14
N GLY A 11 -9.06 20.25 -15.69
CA GLY A 11 -8.65 19.15 -16.56
C GLY A 11 -8.32 17.84 -15.83
N ARG A 12 -8.51 17.79 -14.51
CA ARG A 12 -8.27 16.62 -13.66
C ARG A 12 -9.51 15.75 -13.42
N GLU A 13 -10.60 16.02 -14.14
CA GLU A 13 -11.89 15.34 -13.97
C GLU A 13 -11.85 13.88 -14.47
N HIS A 14 -10.89 13.56 -15.34
CA HIS A 14 -10.68 12.21 -15.87
C HIS A 14 -9.94 11.27 -14.90
N LEU A 15 -9.34 11.81 -13.84
CA LEU A 15 -8.58 11.01 -12.87
C LEU A 15 -9.51 10.28 -11.89
N PRO A 16 -9.11 9.10 -11.39
CA PRO A 16 -9.85 8.42 -10.34
C PRO A 16 -10.01 9.30 -9.10
N VAL A 17 -11.26 9.51 -8.68
CA VAL A 17 -11.61 10.38 -7.55
C VAL A 17 -11.53 9.61 -6.23
N LEU A 18 -10.81 10.12 -5.24
CA LEU A 18 -10.76 9.60 -3.88
C LEU A 18 -11.82 10.28 -3.02
N HIS A 19 -12.69 9.48 -2.42
CA HIS A 19 -13.72 9.95 -1.50
C HIS A 19 -13.85 9.01 -0.29
N PRO A 20 -13.94 9.52 0.96
CA PRO A 20 -14.04 8.67 2.16
C PRO A 20 -15.22 7.70 2.13
N THR A 21 -16.32 8.10 1.52
CA THR A 21 -17.51 7.28 1.25
C THR A 21 -17.67 7.12 -0.27
N PRO A 22 -16.88 6.23 -0.90
CA PRO A 22 -16.84 6.16 -2.35
C PRO A 22 -18.14 5.59 -2.92
N ARG A 23 -18.68 6.25 -3.95
CA ARG A 23 -19.75 5.72 -4.79
C ARG A 23 -19.18 4.83 -5.88
N ARG A 24 -19.78 3.66 -6.05
CA ARG A 24 -19.39 2.67 -7.06
C ARG A 24 -19.37 3.28 -8.46
N GLY A 25 -18.32 3.02 -9.23
CA GLY A 25 -18.16 3.53 -10.61
C GLY A 25 -17.76 5.00 -10.72
N HIS A 26 -17.87 5.79 -9.65
CA HIS A 26 -17.58 7.23 -9.67
C HIS A 26 -16.36 7.63 -8.83
N SER A 27 -16.05 6.88 -7.77
CA SER A 27 -14.96 7.18 -6.86
C SER A 27 -14.43 5.91 -6.21
N THR A 28 -13.26 6.01 -5.59
CA THR A 28 -12.61 4.91 -4.89
C THR A 28 -12.03 5.37 -3.56
N TRP A 29 -11.55 4.42 -2.76
CA TRP A 29 -10.91 4.69 -1.50
C TRP A 29 -9.84 3.65 -1.16
N PHE A 30 -8.97 3.95 -0.20
CA PHE A 30 -7.83 3.11 0.17
C PHE A 30 -8.19 1.68 0.62
N THR A 31 -9.45 1.44 1.02
CA THR A 31 -9.97 0.13 1.42
C THR A 31 -10.46 -0.72 0.26
N LYS A 32 -10.73 -0.11 -0.90
CA LYS A 32 -11.20 -0.81 -2.11
C LYS A 32 -10.01 -1.48 -2.80
N SER A 33 -10.25 -2.64 -3.38
CA SER A 33 -9.25 -3.34 -4.20
C SER A 33 -9.29 -2.84 -5.65
N SER A 34 -8.29 -3.22 -6.45
CA SER A 34 -8.23 -2.98 -7.91
C SER A 34 -8.38 -1.51 -8.37
N ASN A 35 -7.96 -0.55 -7.54
CA ASN A 35 -8.12 0.89 -7.82
C ASN A 35 -6.81 1.62 -8.15
N GLY A 36 -5.73 0.88 -8.42
CA GLY A 36 -4.44 1.47 -8.80
C GLY A 36 -3.61 2.08 -7.66
N ILE A 37 -4.17 2.33 -6.47
CA ILE A 37 -3.45 3.00 -5.36
C ILE A 37 -2.17 2.26 -4.98
N SER A 38 -2.26 0.94 -4.73
CA SER A 38 -1.07 0.14 -4.40
C SER A 38 -0.06 0.09 -5.55
N ARG A 39 -0.52 0.14 -6.81
CA ARG A 39 0.35 0.16 -7.99
C ARG A 39 1.13 1.47 -8.05
N SER A 40 0.45 2.60 -7.87
CA SER A 40 1.04 3.94 -7.82
C SER A 40 2.14 4.02 -6.75
N ILE A 41 1.84 3.58 -5.53
CA ILE A 41 2.81 3.54 -4.42
C ILE A 41 4.00 2.64 -4.74
N ASN A 42 3.75 1.44 -5.28
CA ASN A 42 4.82 0.53 -5.65
C ASN A 42 5.71 1.09 -6.76
N GLN A 43 5.12 1.80 -7.73
CA GLN A 43 5.86 2.45 -8.80
C GLN A 43 6.83 3.50 -8.22
N MET A 44 6.34 4.35 -7.31
CA MET A 44 7.18 5.34 -6.62
C MET A 44 8.30 4.69 -5.81
N MET A 45 8.06 3.54 -5.18
CA MET A 45 9.14 2.79 -4.50
C MET A 45 10.27 2.38 -5.44
N TYR A 46 9.97 2.02 -6.68
CA TYR A 46 10.99 1.60 -7.65
C TYR A 46 11.68 2.79 -8.31
N SER A 47 10.97 3.88 -8.60
CA SER A 47 11.51 5.02 -9.35
C SER A 47 12.12 6.12 -8.49
N MET A 48 11.58 6.37 -7.29
CA MET A 48 11.92 7.55 -6.49
C MET A 48 12.84 7.23 -5.32
N LEU A 49 12.90 5.98 -4.86
CA LEU A 49 13.73 5.59 -3.73
C LEU A 49 15.22 5.57 -4.13
N GLN A 50 16.01 6.47 -3.56
CA GLN A 50 17.46 6.55 -3.80
C GLN A 50 18.31 5.98 -2.67
N ILE A 51 17.73 5.86 -1.47
CA ILE A 51 18.40 5.39 -0.26
C ILE A 51 17.65 4.18 0.30
N GLY A 52 18.38 3.17 0.73
CA GLY A 52 17.87 1.93 1.32
C GLY A 52 17.45 2.08 2.78
N TYR A 53 16.37 2.85 3.03
CA TYR A 53 15.81 2.99 4.37
C TYR A 53 15.22 1.68 4.89
N THR A 54 15.37 1.40 6.18
CA THR A 54 14.85 0.14 6.75
C THR A 54 13.35 0.24 7.04
N LYS A 55 12.88 1.45 7.35
CA LYS A 55 11.50 1.77 7.69
C LYS A 55 11.04 3.02 6.93
N TRP A 56 9.74 3.08 6.64
CA TRP A 56 9.11 4.26 6.04
C TRP A 56 9.36 5.54 6.83
N SER A 57 9.35 5.47 8.16
CA SER A 57 9.56 6.63 9.04
C SER A 57 10.95 7.25 8.96
N GLU A 58 11.93 6.53 8.40
CA GLU A 58 13.31 7.03 8.22
C GLU A 58 13.46 7.85 6.92
N ILE A 59 12.48 7.75 6.01
CA ILE A 59 12.45 8.55 4.78
C ILE A 59 12.21 10.02 5.19
N PRO A 60 13.02 10.97 4.70
CA PRO A 60 12.84 12.39 4.97
C PRO A 60 11.42 12.87 4.68
N GLN A 61 10.91 13.82 5.47
CA GLN A 61 9.56 14.34 5.27
C GLN A 61 9.37 14.96 3.89
N GLU A 62 10.42 15.60 3.34
CA GLU A 62 10.41 16.16 1.99
C GLU A 62 10.20 15.08 0.91
N ASP A 63 10.84 13.92 1.07
CA ASP A 63 10.67 12.78 0.16
C ASP A 63 9.27 12.16 0.32
N GLN A 64 8.77 12.01 1.54
CA GLN A 64 7.39 11.54 1.78
C GLN A 64 6.36 12.49 1.13
N GLU A 65 6.61 13.81 1.21
CA GLU A 65 5.76 14.82 0.57
C GLU A 65 5.87 14.79 -0.95
N LEU A 66 7.07 14.54 -1.49
CA LEU A 66 7.27 14.37 -2.92
C LEU A 66 6.48 13.17 -3.45
N TRP A 67 6.45 12.06 -2.72
CA TRP A 67 5.64 10.89 -3.05
C TRP A 67 4.14 11.21 -2.97
N PHE A 68 3.72 11.97 -1.95
CA PHE A 68 2.32 12.38 -1.85
C PHE A 68 1.92 13.29 -3.02
N ARG A 69 2.79 14.21 -3.43
CA ARG A 69 2.57 15.06 -4.62
C ARG A 69 2.52 14.26 -5.91
N GLN A 70 3.38 13.25 -6.07
CA GLN A 70 3.37 12.36 -7.23
C GLN A 70 2.09 11.52 -7.26
N PHE A 71 1.66 10.97 -6.11
CA PHE A 71 0.38 10.29 -5.98
C PHE A 71 -0.78 11.21 -6.37
N ALA A 72 -0.74 12.46 -5.92
CA ALA A 72 -1.73 13.46 -6.28
C ALA A 72 -1.78 13.76 -7.78
N GLN A 73 -0.77 13.38 -8.59
CA GLN A 73 -0.85 13.49 -10.05
C GLN A 73 -1.77 12.45 -10.69
N GLU A 74 -1.88 11.26 -10.10
CA GLU A 74 -2.62 10.12 -10.66
C GLU A 74 -4.06 10.03 -10.14
N PHE A 75 -4.39 10.79 -9.11
CA PHE A 75 -5.69 10.78 -8.45
C PHE A 75 -6.20 12.20 -8.27
N ASN A 76 -7.50 12.33 -8.05
CA ASN A 76 -8.12 13.61 -7.71
C ASN A 76 -9.01 13.48 -6.46
N TRP A 77 -9.26 14.57 -5.76
CA TRP A 77 -10.17 14.62 -4.60
C TRP A 77 -10.59 16.05 -4.29
N HIS A 78 -11.69 16.21 -3.56
CA HIS A 78 -12.12 17.51 -3.07
C HIS A 78 -11.11 18.07 -2.04
N PRO A 79 -10.74 19.36 -2.09
CA PRO A 79 -9.74 19.95 -1.18
C PRO A 79 -9.97 19.67 0.31
N ASP A 80 -11.23 19.65 0.74
CA ASP A 80 -11.63 19.34 2.14
C ASP A 80 -11.18 17.96 2.62
N HIS A 81 -10.88 17.03 1.71
CA HIS A 81 -10.41 15.69 2.03
C HIS A 81 -8.90 15.57 2.03
N THR A 82 -8.15 16.62 1.69
CA THR A 82 -6.69 16.54 1.48
C THR A 82 -5.95 15.95 2.68
N GLU A 83 -6.26 16.40 3.90
CA GLU A 83 -5.59 15.87 5.08
C GLU A 83 -5.97 14.40 5.36
N THR A 84 -7.23 14.05 5.14
CA THR A 84 -7.68 12.66 5.27
C THR A 84 -6.96 11.76 4.25
N VAL A 85 -6.84 12.21 3.01
CA VAL A 85 -6.12 11.50 1.95
C VAL A 85 -4.64 11.38 2.30
N ARG A 86 -4.01 12.44 2.81
CA ARG A 86 -2.60 12.45 3.26
C ARG A 86 -2.35 11.40 4.34
N ILE A 87 -3.19 11.34 5.38
CA ILE A 87 -3.10 10.36 6.47
C ILE A 87 -3.25 8.94 5.93
N ARG A 88 -4.25 8.68 5.08
CA ARG A 88 -4.50 7.35 4.51
C ARG A 88 -3.41 6.93 3.52
N PHE A 89 -2.90 7.86 2.74
CA PHE A 89 -1.75 7.67 1.87
C PHE A 89 -0.54 7.24 2.67
N LYS A 90 -0.18 7.97 3.73
CA LYS A 90 0.98 7.64 4.58
C LYS A 90 0.85 6.24 5.20
N ALA A 91 -0.32 5.90 5.73
CA ALA A 91 -0.58 4.56 6.26
C ALA A 91 -0.42 3.47 5.18
N LYS A 92 -0.95 3.71 3.98
CA LYS A 92 -0.84 2.76 2.86
C LYS A 92 0.59 2.63 2.35
N ALA A 93 1.32 3.74 2.25
CA ALA A 93 2.71 3.76 1.82
C ALA A 93 3.60 3.00 2.80
N MET A 94 3.41 3.20 4.11
CA MET A 94 4.11 2.47 5.16
C MET A 94 3.88 0.94 5.07
N ASP A 95 2.62 0.53 4.89
CA ASP A 95 2.25 -0.88 4.72
C ASP A 95 2.90 -1.50 3.46
N SER A 96 2.76 -0.83 2.31
CA SER A 96 3.36 -1.26 1.05
C SER A 96 4.89 -1.34 1.13
N TYR A 97 5.53 -0.33 1.70
CA TYR A 97 6.99 -0.27 1.89
C TYR A 97 7.50 -1.46 2.70
N THR A 98 6.87 -1.68 3.86
CA THR A 98 7.24 -2.78 4.75
C THR A 98 7.08 -4.13 4.07
N LYS A 99 5.98 -4.34 3.34
CA LYS A 99 5.75 -5.57 2.56
C LYS A 99 6.81 -5.77 1.49
N GLN A 100 7.17 -4.72 0.77
CA GLN A 100 8.11 -4.78 -0.33
C GLN A 100 9.54 -5.06 0.14
N VAL A 101 10.02 -4.35 1.17
CA VAL A 101 11.34 -4.58 1.78
C VAL A 101 11.45 -6.01 2.31
N ASN A 102 10.39 -6.52 2.95
CA ASN A 102 10.35 -7.92 3.40
C ASN A 102 10.35 -8.92 2.23
N ALA A 103 9.67 -8.62 1.13
CA ALA A 103 9.70 -9.46 -0.06
C ALA A 103 11.11 -9.49 -0.68
N TRP A 104 11.79 -8.35 -0.76
CA TRP A 104 13.17 -8.26 -1.20
C TRP A 104 14.12 -9.04 -0.28
N LYS A 105 13.96 -8.93 1.04
CA LYS A 105 14.73 -9.69 2.02
C LYS A 105 14.60 -11.21 1.80
N LYS A 106 13.38 -11.71 1.57
CA LYS A 106 13.14 -13.13 1.29
C LYS A 106 13.82 -13.62 -0.01
N VAL A 107 13.92 -12.76 -1.02
CA VAL A 107 14.63 -13.08 -2.26
C VAL A 107 16.14 -13.10 -2.03
N TRP A 108 16.66 -12.11 -1.31
CA TRP A 108 18.07 -12.02 -0.91
C TRP A 108 18.51 -13.24 -0.08
N GLN A 109 17.69 -13.68 0.89
CA GLN A 109 17.95 -14.89 1.69
C GLN A 109 18.09 -16.17 0.86
N LYS A 110 17.61 -16.19 -0.38
CA LYS A 110 17.77 -17.30 -1.33
C LYS A 110 18.97 -17.10 -2.26
N ASN A 111 19.89 -16.19 -1.90
CA ASN A 111 21.03 -15.76 -2.70
C ASN A 111 20.63 -15.24 -4.10
N LYS A 112 19.47 -14.58 -4.20
CA LYS A 112 18.97 -13.98 -5.45
C LYS A 112 18.80 -12.47 -5.29
N ARG A 113 18.87 -11.73 -6.40
CA ARG A 113 18.58 -10.29 -6.43
C ARG A 113 17.13 -10.03 -6.84
N PRO A 114 16.39 -9.17 -6.12
CA PRO A 114 15.05 -8.74 -6.55
C PRO A 114 15.08 -8.01 -7.90
N ARG A 115 14.00 -8.16 -8.69
CA ARG A 115 13.87 -7.44 -9.96
C ARG A 115 13.57 -5.95 -9.71
N ASN A 116 14.06 -5.11 -10.62
CA ASN A 116 13.75 -3.68 -10.72
C ASN A 116 14.14 -2.80 -9.51
N ILE A 117 14.87 -3.34 -8.53
CA ILE A 117 15.39 -2.54 -7.41
C ILE A 117 16.66 -1.77 -7.83
N ASN A 118 16.75 -0.50 -7.43
CA ASN A 118 17.96 0.29 -7.54
C ASN A 118 19.12 -0.43 -6.81
N GLY A 119 20.28 -0.57 -7.45
CA GLY A 119 21.42 -1.30 -6.90
C GLY A 119 21.95 -0.72 -5.59
N ARG A 120 22.07 0.61 -5.52
CA ARG A 120 22.54 1.29 -4.31
C ARG A 120 21.59 1.10 -3.14
N VAL A 121 20.28 1.23 -3.40
CA VAL A 121 19.23 0.96 -2.39
C VAL A 121 19.34 -0.49 -1.89
N PHE A 122 19.50 -1.44 -2.80
CA PHE A 122 19.63 -2.85 -2.44
C PHE A 122 20.87 -3.12 -1.58
N GLU A 123 22.03 -2.59 -1.96
CA GLU A 123 23.28 -2.74 -1.22
C GLU A 123 23.18 -2.21 0.22
N GLN A 124 22.58 -1.02 0.39
CA GLN A 124 22.35 -0.43 1.70
C GLN A 124 21.40 -1.28 2.57
N LEU A 125 20.33 -1.83 1.97
CA LEU A 125 19.42 -2.74 2.66
C LEU A 125 20.11 -4.06 3.07
N VAL A 126 20.95 -4.62 2.20
CA VAL A 126 21.72 -5.83 2.47
C VAL A 126 22.69 -5.60 3.63
N ALA A 127 23.41 -4.48 3.64
CA ALA A 127 24.30 -4.12 4.74
C ALA A 127 23.58 -4.04 6.09
N HIS A 128 22.33 -3.59 6.11
CA HIS A 128 21.50 -3.64 7.32
C HIS A 128 21.07 -5.08 7.69
N TRP A 129 20.63 -5.88 6.72
CA TRP A 129 20.18 -7.25 6.98
C TRP A 129 21.28 -8.20 7.46
N GLN A 130 22.53 -7.90 7.15
CA GLN A 130 23.70 -8.66 7.61
C GLN A 130 24.07 -8.38 9.07
N LYS A 131 23.52 -7.33 9.71
CA LYS A 131 23.79 -7.05 11.12
C LYS A 131 23.15 -8.11 12.03
N ASP A 132 23.94 -8.66 12.96
CA ASP A 132 23.53 -9.78 13.84
C ASP A 132 22.29 -9.47 14.70
N GLU A 133 22.15 -8.24 15.20
CA GLU A 133 20.99 -7.80 16.00
C GLU A 133 19.64 -7.95 15.25
N THR A 134 19.68 -7.74 13.92
CA THR A 134 18.49 -7.84 13.07
C THR A 134 18.11 -9.31 12.85
N ALA A 135 19.11 -10.20 12.75
CA ALA A 135 18.90 -11.63 12.62
C ALA A 135 18.28 -12.22 13.90
N GLU A 136 18.83 -11.87 15.07
CA GLU A 136 18.35 -12.36 16.36
C GLU A 136 16.91 -11.95 16.66
N THR A 137 16.58 -10.67 16.45
CA THR A 137 15.21 -10.16 16.63
C THR A 137 14.22 -10.90 15.75
N SER A 138 14.59 -11.15 14.48
CA SER A 138 13.73 -11.88 13.55
C SER A 138 13.52 -13.34 13.94
N SER A 139 14.56 -14.01 14.45
CA SER A 139 14.51 -15.38 14.97
C SER A 139 13.58 -15.47 16.18
N ARG A 140 13.72 -14.55 17.14
CA ARG A 140 12.85 -14.45 18.32
C ARG A 140 11.39 -14.24 17.94
N ASN A 141 11.12 -13.30 17.03
CA ASN A 141 9.75 -13.03 16.56
C ASN A 141 9.14 -14.24 15.82
N SER A 142 9.94 -14.96 15.04
CA SER A 142 9.49 -16.19 14.38
C SER A 142 9.17 -17.31 15.38
N LYS A 143 10.00 -17.49 16.42
CA LYS A 143 9.75 -18.44 17.51
C LYS A 143 8.46 -18.09 18.25
N ASN A 144 8.26 -16.81 18.59
CA ASN A 144 7.03 -16.33 19.23
C ASN A 144 5.79 -16.53 18.34
N ARG A 145 5.90 -16.34 17.03
CA ARG A 145 4.77 -16.57 16.10
C ARG A 145 4.39 -18.06 15.99
N LYS A 146 5.35 -18.96 16.18
CA LYS A 146 5.17 -20.41 16.10
C LYS A 146 4.98 -21.06 17.48
N SER A 147 4.91 -20.29 18.56
CA SER A 147 4.72 -20.84 19.89
C SER A 147 3.37 -21.54 19.98
N ASP A 148 3.32 -22.65 20.73
CA ASP A 148 2.06 -23.27 21.06
C ASP A 148 1.20 -22.32 21.91
N ARG A 149 -0.07 -22.17 21.52
CA ARG A 149 -1.02 -21.21 22.11
C ARG A 149 -2.16 -21.97 22.79
N GLY A 150 -1.80 -23.02 23.52
CA GLY A 150 -2.73 -23.98 24.12
C GLY A 150 -3.49 -24.78 23.07
N GLY A 151 -2.80 -25.29 22.05
CA GLY A 151 -3.38 -26.08 20.95
C GLY A 151 -4.13 -25.27 19.89
N LYS A 152 -4.29 -23.96 20.05
CA LYS A 152 -5.04 -23.09 19.12
C LYS A 152 -4.30 -22.77 17.81
N GLY A 153 -3.05 -23.22 17.67
CA GLY A 153 -2.23 -23.02 16.48
C GLY A 153 -1.99 -21.55 16.13
N MET A 154 -1.51 -21.33 14.90
CA MET A 154 -1.24 -20.00 14.36
C MET A 154 -2.54 -19.33 13.91
N TYR A 155 -2.67 -18.02 14.12
CA TYR A 155 -3.83 -17.25 13.65
C TYR A 155 -3.95 -17.31 12.12
N VAL A 156 -5.14 -17.67 11.62
CA VAL A 156 -5.48 -17.77 10.19
C VAL A 156 -6.61 -16.77 9.88
N HIS A 157 -6.48 -16.01 8.79
CA HIS A 157 -7.54 -15.10 8.30
C HIS A 157 -8.36 -15.80 7.20
N ASN A 158 -9.70 -15.68 7.27
CA ASN A 158 -10.61 -16.42 6.36
C ASN A 158 -11.00 -15.63 5.08
N LEU A 159 -10.53 -14.39 4.92
CA LEU A 159 -11.05 -13.47 3.90
C LEU A 159 -10.35 -13.53 2.54
N GLY A 160 -9.32 -14.37 2.37
CA GLY A 160 -8.54 -14.40 1.13
C GLY A 160 -7.85 -13.05 0.85
N ALA A 161 -7.69 -12.70 -0.44
CA ALA A 161 -6.98 -11.49 -0.88
C ALA A 161 -7.88 -10.25 -1.14
N CYS A 162 -9.18 -10.33 -0.82
CA CYS A 162 -10.15 -9.28 -1.08
C CYS A 162 -10.62 -8.60 0.22
N SER A 163 -10.80 -7.28 0.22
CA SER A 163 -11.30 -6.54 1.38
C SER A 163 -12.80 -6.74 1.59
N MET A 164 -13.26 -6.69 2.85
CA MET A 164 -14.69 -6.80 3.18
C MET A 164 -15.54 -5.77 2.42
N SER A 165 -15.10 -4.51 2.39
CA SER A 165 -15.86 -3.46 1.69
C SER A 165 -15.97 -3.67 0.18
N THR A 166 -15.07 -4.44 -0.42
CA THR A 166 -15.17 -4.78 -1.85
C THR A 166 -16.15 -5.93 -2.04
N LYS A 167 -16.09 -6.96 -1.18
CA LYS A 167 -17.07 -8.05 -1.18
C LYS A 167 -18.49 -7.55 -0.95
N GLU A 168 -18.67 -6.57 -0.08
CA GLU A 168 -19.96 -5.91 0.14
C GLU A 168 -20.49 -5.29 -1.16
N ASP A 169 -19.66 -4.54 -1.89
CA ASP A 169 -20.05 -3.97 -3.20
C ASP A 169 -20.38 -5.05 -4.23
N GLU A 170 -19.61 -6.14 -4.27
CA GLU A 170 -19.87 -7.30 -5.15
C GLU A 170 -21.23 -7.93 -4.83
N LEU A 171 -21.51 -8.19 -3.55
CA LEU A 171 -22.78 -8.75 -3.11
C LEU A 171 -23.96 -7.84 -3.47
N VAL A 172 -23.87 -6.54 -3.19
CA VAL A 172 -24.92 -5.57 -3.58
C VAL A 172 -25.12 -5.55 -5.09
N SER A 173 -24.04 -5.69 -5.88
CA SER A 173 -24.13 -5.85 -7.33
C SER A 173 -24.91 -7.09 -7.75
N PHE A 174 -24.60 -8.24 -7.15
CA PHE A 174 -25.25 -9.49 -7.47
C PHE A 174 -26.74 -9.42 -7.18
N PHE A 175 -27.14 -8.82 -6.05
CA PHE A 175 -28.54 -8.64 -5.71
C PHE A 175 -29.27 -7.68 -6.66
N TYR A 176 -28.64 -6.57 -7.06
CA TYR A 176 -29.21 -5.65 -8.07
C TYR A 176 -29.38 -6.33 -9.43
N TYR A 177 -28.39 -7.07 -9.90
CA TYR A 177 -28.48 -7.82 -11.16
C TYR A 177 -29.52 -8.95 -11.11
N LEU A 178 -29.62 -9.69 -10.00
CA LEU A 178 -30.67 -10.69 -9.83
C LEU A 178 -32.05 -10.05 -9.84
N SER A 179 -32.21 -8.90 -9.17
CA SER A 179 -33.47 -8.17 -9.14
C SER A 179 -33.86 -7.64 -10.53
N LEU A 180 -32.91 -7.18 -11.35
CA LEU A 180 -33.18 -6.75 -12.73
C LEU A 180 -33.51 -7.94 -13.66
N CYS A 181 -32.88 -9.10 -13.45
CA CYS A 181 -33.18 -10.31 -14.23
C CYS A 181 -34.47 -11.03 -13.81
N LEU A 182 -35.01 -10.76 -12.62
CA LEU A 182 -36.30 -11.30 -12.13
C LEU A 182 -37.51 -10.45 -12.53
N PHE A 183 -37.29 -9.30 -13.19
CA PHE A 183 -38.34 -8.39 -13.67
C PHE A 183 -38.40 -8.28 -15.22
N ILE A 184 -37.80 -9.24 -15.94
CA ILE A 184 -38.02 -9.50 -17.37
C ILE A 184 -38.65 -10.89 -17.49
#